data_AF-A0A497L7S9-F1
#
_entry.id   AF-A0A497L7S9-F1
#
_cell.length_a   1.000
_cell.length_b   1.000
_cell.length_c   1.000
_cell.angle_alpha   90.00
_cell.angle_beta   90.00
_cell.angle_gamma   90.00
#
_symmetry.space_group_name_H-M   'P 1'
#
loop_
_entity.id
_entity.type
_entity.pdbx_description
1 polymer ?
#
loop_
_entity_poly.entity_id
_entity_poly.type
_entity_poly.pdbx_seq_one_letter_code
_entity_poly.pdbx_strand_id
1 'polypeptide(L)'
;LLLKLLDETGYFSVVKPRGAFYAFPRIEVRGPWRSDKEFVRELLLQEKVLVVHGSGLGKIGAWHIRLIYLPPPEIIEEAITRISRFMRRSLRGKAAIKGF
;
A
#
# COMPACT_ATOMS: atom_id res chain seq x y z
N LEU A 1 -11.73 -5.88 -9.70
CA LEU A 1 -11.94 -5.16 -8.43
C LEU A 1 -10.66 -4.53 -7.89
N LEU A 2 -9.69 -5.30 -7.38
CA LEU A 2 -8.48 -4.77 -6.71
C LEU A 2 -7.78 -3.64 -7.50
N LEU A 3 -7.48 -3.85 -8.79
CA LEU A 3 -6.76 -2.85 -9.59
C LEU A 3 -7.51 -1.51 -9.68
N LYS A 4 -8.85 -1.57 -9.82
CA LYS A 4 -9.71 -0.38 -9.86
C LYS A 4 -9.63 0.38 -8.52
N LEU A 5 -9.77 -0.34 -7.41
CA LEU A 5 -9.70 0.26 -6.07
C LEU A 5 -8.33 0.90 -5.81
N LEU A 6 -7.24 0.26 -6.22
CA LEU A 6 -5.89 0.81 -6.09
C LEU A 6 -5.73 2.10 -6.91
N ASP A 7 -6.20 2.10 -8.15
CA ASP A 7 -6.16 3.25 -9.05
C ASP A 7 -6.93 4.45 -8.48
N GLU A 8 -8.13 4.22 -7.95
CA GLU A 8 -8.98 5.25 -7.31
C GLU A 8 -8.32 5.93 -6.10
N THR A 9 -7.37 5.26 -5.42
CA THR A 9 -6.63 5.90 -4.31
C THR A 9 -5.61 6.93 -4.78
N GLY A 10 -5.08 6.80 -6.00
CA GLY A 10 -3.98 7.61 -6.52
C GLY A 10 -2.63 7.43 -5.80
N TYR A 11 -2.51 6.46 -4.87
CA TYR A 11 -1.29 6.25 -4.08
C TYR A 11 -0.34 5.19 -4.66
N PHE A 12 -0.85 4.37 -5.58
CA PHE A 12 -0.15 3.20 -6.10
C PHE A 12 -0.13 3.20 -7.63
N SER A 13 0.96 2.70 -8.20
CA SER A 13 0.97 2.23 -9.59
C SER A 13 1.04 0.71 -9.59
N VAL A 14 0.38 0.06 -10.55
CA VAL A 14 0.35 -1.40 -10.63
C VAL A 14 0.39 -1.86 -12.08
N VAL A 15 1.31 -2.77 -12.38
CA VAL A 15 1.29 -3.49 -13.65
C VAL A 15 0.19 -4.54 -13.56
N LYS A 16 -0.74 -4.53 -14.53
CA LYS A 16 -1.82 -5.52 -14.59
C LYS A 16 -1.22 -6.94 -14.54
N PRO A 17 -1.56 -7.75 -13.51
CA PRO A 17 -1.08 -9.13 -13.44
C PRO A 17 -1.57 -9.92 -14.65
N ARG A 18 -0.67 -10.67 -15.28
CA ARG A 18 -1.02 -11.55 -16.42
C ARG A 18 -1.35 -12.98 -15.99
N GLY A 19 -1.27 -13.28 -14.69
CA GLY A 19 -1.50 -14.59 -14.09
C GLY A 19 -1.22 -14.56 -12.59
N ALA A 20 -1.36 -15.71 -11.93
CA ALA A 20 -1.29 -15.88 -10.47
C ALA A 20 -2.36 -15.09 -9.68
N PHE A 21 -2.30 -15.23 -8.36
CA PHE A 21 -3.28 -14.65 -7.42
C PHE A 21 -2.73 -13.44 -6.65
N TYR A 22 -1.70 -12.79 -7.19
CA TYR A 22 -0.98 -11.71 -6.54
C TYR A 22 -0.89 -10.47 -7.42
N ALA A 23 -1.01 -9.30 -6.79
CA ALA A 23 -0.63 -8.02 -7.37
C ALA A 23 0.62 -7.49 -6.67
N PHE A 24 1.44 -6.74 -7.42
CA PHE A 24 2.68 -6.16 -6.90
C PHE A 24 2.70 -4.64 -7.13
N PRO A 25 1.77 -3.88 -6.53
CA PRO A 25 1.73 -2.43 -6.67
C PRO A 25 2.98 -1.78 -6.07
N ARG A 26 3.43 -0.72 -6.73
CA ARG A 26 4.45 0.21 -6.26
C ARG A 26 3.79 1.34 -5.48
N ILE A 27 4.37 1.69 -4.33
CA ILE A 27 4.00 2.87 -3.53
C ILE A 27 4.62 4.10 -4.20
N GLU A 28 3.79 4.91 -4.85
CA GLU A 28 4.24 6.14 -5.53
C GLU A 28 4.35 7.31 -4.56
N VAL A 29 3.36 7.46 -3.68
CA VAL A 29 3.32 8.58 -2.74
C VAL A 29 3.99 8.21 -1.43
N ARG A 30 5.22 8.69 -1.23
CA ARG A 30 6.00 8.37 -0.03
C ARG A 30 5.77 9.41 1.08
N GLY A 31 5.14 8.95 2.15
CA GLY A 31 4.93 9.68 3.39
C GLY A 31 6.21 9.79 4.24
N PRO A 32 6.13 9.66 5.58
CA PRO A 32 7.29 9.81 6.47
C PRO A 32 8.24 8.60 6.47
N TRP A 33 7.86 7.50 5.83
CA TRP A 33 8.59 6.24 5.86
C TRP A 33 9.92 6.31 5.12
N ARG A 34 10.93 5.64 5.67
CA ARG A 34 12.27 5.49 5.08
C ARG A 34 12.40 4.22 4.25
N SER A 35 11.50 3.26 4.44
CA SER A 35 11.47 1.99 3.69
C SER A 35 10.06 1.44 3.53
N ASP A 36 9.87 0.53 2.58
CA ASP A 36 8.64 -0.27 2.44
C ASP A 36 8.40 -1.20 3.65
N LYS A 37 9.46 -1.70 4.29
CA LYS A 37 9.34 -2.46 5.53
C LYS A 37 8.74 -1.62 6.67
N GLU A 38 9.18 -0.37 6.81
CA GLU A 38 8.63 0.56 7.79
C GLU A 38 7.17 0.92 7.48
N PHE A 39 6.86 1.21 6.22
CA PHE A 39 5.49 1.40 5.74
C PHE A 39 4.57 0.25 6.14
N VAL A 40 4.97 -0.99 5.82
CA VAL A 40 4.18 -2.20 6.10
C VAL A 40 4.01 -2.41 7.61
N ARG A 41 5.07 -2.18 8.40
CA ARG A 41 5.00 -2.29 9.86
C ARG A 41 4.00 -1.31 10.45
N GLU A 42 4.01 -0.04 10.02
CA GLU A 42 3.08 0.95 10.52
C GLU A 42 1.64 0.70 10.08
N LEU A 43 1.44 0.29 8.82
CA LEU A 43 0.13 -0.10 8.31
C LEU A 43 -0.46 -1.24 9.16
N LEU A 44 0.34 -2.26 9.48
CA LEU A 44 -0.07 -3.35 10.36
C LEU A 44 -0.45 -2.83 11.75
N LEU A 45 0.39 -2.01 12.37
CA LEU A 45 0.15 -1.55 13.75
C LEU A 45 -1.10 -0.67 13.86
N GLN A 46 -1.29 0.25 12.92
CA GLN A 46 -2.35 1.26 12.95
C GLN A 46 -3.69 0.76 12.40
N GLU A 47 -3.67 -0.01 11.31
CA GLU A 47 -4.89 -0.40 10.58
C GLU A 47 -5.20 -1.91 10.66
N LYS A 48 -4.30 -2.69 11.27
CA LYS A 48 -4.41 -4.17 11.32
C LYS A 48 -4.47 -4.81 9.93
N VAL A 49 -3.79 -4.20 8.96
CA VAL A 49 -3.65 -4.73 7.60
C VAL A 49 -2.22 -5.25 7.42
N LEU A 50 -2.08 -6.56 7.22
CA LEU A 50 -0.79 -7.21 6.96
C LEU A 50 -0.60 -7.42 5.45
N VAL A 51 0.50 -6.90 4.92
CA VAL A 51 0.96 -7.14 3.54
C VAL A 51 2.45 -7.49 3.57
N VAL A 52 2.99 -8.00 2.46
CA VAL A 52 4.43 -8.29 2.37
C VAL A 52 5.15 -7.09 1.74
N HIS A 53 6.19 -6.59 2.40
CA HIS A 53 7.06 -5.56 1.84
C HIS A 53 7.92 -6.13 0.70
N GLY A 54 7.97 -5.42 -0.42
CA GLY A 54 8.59 -5.91 -1.66
C GLY A 54 10.11 -6.07 -1.56
N SER A 55 10.79 -5.25 -0.75
CA SER A 55 12.23 -5.42 -0.47
C SER A 55 12.57 -6.77 0.16
N GLY A 56 11.62 -7.43 0.83
CA GLY A 56 11.78 -8.79 1.35
C GLY A 56 11.77 -9.88 0.25
N LEU A 57 11.36 -9.54 -0.97
CA LEU A 57 11.32 -10.42 -2.13
C LEU A 57 12.46 -10.12 -3.14
N GLY A 58 13.36 -9.19 -2.79
CA GLY A 58 14.51 -8.81 -3.61
C GLY A 58 14.71 -7.29 -3.67
N LYS A 59 15.93 -6.86 -3.98
CA LYS A 59 16.30 -5.43 -4.02
C LYS A 59 15.45 -4.60 -4.97
N ILE A 60 15.09 -5.17 -6.13
CA ILE A 60 14.23 -4.53 -7.14
C ILE A 60 12.79 -4.31 -6.65
N GLY A 61 12.36 -5.07 -5.63
CA GLY A 61 11.04 -4.97 -5.02
C GLY A 61 10.91 -3.80 -4.05
N ALA A 62 11.97 -3.03 -3.78
CA ALA A 62 11.90 -1.87 -2.90
C ALA A 62 10.75 -0.93 -3.32
N TRP A 63 9.98 -0.49 -2.32
CA TRP A 63 8.79 0.35 -2.51
C TRP A 63 7.63 -0.32 -3.22
N HIS A 64 7.57 -1.65 -3.21
CA HIS A 64 6.39 -2.41 -3.60
C HIS A 64 5.77 -3.11 -2.39
N ILE A 65 4.51 -3.47 -2.51
CA ILE A 65 3.84 -4.40 -1.58
C ILE A 65 3.24 -5.54 -2.39
N ARG A 66 3.23 -6.76 -1.81
CA ARG A 66 2.52 -7.89 -2.41
C ARG A 66 1.13 -8.01 -1.78
N LEU A 67 0.11 -7.97 -2.63
CA LEU A 67 -1.28 -8.17 -2.27
C LEU A 67 -1.80 -9.47 -2.87
N ILE A 68 -2.69 -10.16 -2.15
CA ILE A 68 -3.49 -11.27 -2.69
C ILE A 68 -4.90 -10.77 -2.98
N TYR A 69 -5.53 -11.31 -4.03
CA TYR A 69 -6.92 -11.01 -4.39
C TYR A 69 -7.79 -12.27 -4.50
N LEU A 70 -7.44 -13.29 -3.71
CA LEU A 70 -8.29 -14.47 -3.45
C LEU A 70 -9.42 -14.25 -2.44
N PRO A 71 -9.27 -13.39 -1.41
CA PRO A 71 -10.37 -13.15 -0.46
C PRO A 71 -11.63 -12.60 -1.13
N PRO A 72 -12.79 -12.69 -0.45
CA PRO A 72 -14.03 -12.09 -0.93
C PRO A 72 -13.89 -10.59 -1.25
N PRO A 73 -14.65 -10.06 -2.23
CA PRO A 73 -14.65 -8.65 -2.61
C PRO A 73 -14.69 -7.67 -1.44
N GLU A 74 -15.52 -7.95 -0.44
CA GLU A 74 -15.77 -7.09 0.71
C GLU A 74 -14.51 -6.97 1.60
N ILE A 75 -13.75 -8.05 1.71
CA ILE A 75 -12.46 -8.06 2.43
C ILE A 75 -11.42 -7.25 1.68
N ILE A 76 -11.41 -7.33 0.35
CA ILE A 76 -10.50 -6.54 -0.50
C ILE A 76 -10.85 -5.06 -0.38
N GLU A 77 -12.13 -4.70 -0.48
CA GLU A 77 -12.61 -3.32 -0.35
C GLU A 77 -12.27 -2.71 1.01
N GLU A 78 -12.51 -3.44 2.10
CA GLU A 78 -12.16 -2.98 3.44
C GLU A 78 -10.63 -2.81 3.60
N ALA A 79 -9.84 -3.76 3.09
CA ALA A 79 -8.37 -3.66 3.15
C ALA A 79 -7.86 -2.41 2.41
N ILE A 80 -8.37 -2.14 1.19
CA ILE A 80 -7.98 -0.95 0.43
C ILE A 80 -8.49 0.33 1.11
N THR A 81 -9.69 0.32 1.69
CA THR A 81 -10.24 1.45 2.45
C THR A 81 -9.36 1.81 3.63
N ARG A 82 -8.91 0.82 4.41
CA ARG A 82 -7.96 1.01 5.52
C ARG A 82 -6.60 1.52 5.06
N ILE A 83 -6.07 0.98 3.96
CA ILE A 83 -4.82 1.47 3.36
C ILE A 83 -4.97 2.94 2.95
N SER A 84 -6.06 3.31 2.29
CA SER A 84 -6.34 4.69 1.88
C SER A 84 -6.45 5.63 3.08
N ARG A 85 -7.12 5.20 4.16
CA ARG A 85 -7.20 5.93 5.43
C ARG A 85 -5.82 6.16 6.05
N PHE A 86 -5.00 5.12 6.12
CA PHE A 86 -3.62 5.21 6.61
C PHE A 86 -2.78 6.19 5.78
N MET A 87 -2.83 6.07 4.45
CA MET A 87 -2.13 6.98 3.54
C MET A 87 -2.53 8.43 3.77
N ARG A 88 -3.84 8.71 3.80
CA ARG A 88 -4.35 10.07 4.03
C ARG A 88 -3.89 10.65 5.37
N ARG A 89 -3.93 9.87 6.45
CA ARG A 89 -3.49 10.29 7.79
C ARG A 89 -1.99 10.57 7.81
N SER A 90 -1.18 9.65 7.30
CA SER A 90 0.28 9.75 7.32
C SER A 90 0.82 10.86 6.41
N LEU A 91 0.12 11.18 5.31
CA LEU A 91 0.49 12.28 4.41
C LEU A 91 0.11 13.65 4.95
N ARG A 92 -1.00 13.77 5.69
CA ARG A 92 -1.38 15.04 6.36
C ARG A 92 -0.33 15.52 7.36
N GLY A 93 0.38 14.60 8.02
CA GLY A 93 1.48 14.95 8.94
C GLY A 93 2.64 15.70 8.27
N LYS A 94 2.90 15.50 6.97
CA LYS A 94 3.93 16.25 6.21
C LYS A 94 3.52 17.69 5.91
N ALA A 95 2.23 17.97 5.74
CA ALA A 95 1.76 19.32 5.43
C ALA A 95 1.91 20.28 6.63
N ALA A 96 1.75 19.77 7.85
CA ALA A 96 1.88 20.56 9.08
C ALA A 96 3.33 20.99 9.40
N ILE A 97 4.34 20.27 8.89
CA ILE A 97 5.77 20.54 9.18
C ILE A 97 6.39 21.50 8.17
N LYS A 98 5.80 21.70 6.98
CA LYS A 98 6.27 22.67 5.98
C LYS A 98 5.78 24.11 6.22
N GLY A 99 5.09 24.37 7.33
CA GLY A 99 4.49 25.67 7.67
C GLY A 99 5.24 26.49 8.73
N PHE A 100 6.48 26.12 9.08
CA PHE A 100 7.37 26.88 9.96
C PHE A 100 8.75 27.02 9.32
#